data_AF-A0A946IMD2-F1
#
_entry.id   AF-A0A946IMD2-F1
#
_cell.length_a   1.000
_cell.length_b   1.000
_cell.length_c   1.000
_cell.angle_alpha   90.00
_cell.angle_beta   90.00
_cell.angle_gamma   90.00
#
_symmetry.space_group_name_H-M   'P 1'
#
loop_
_entity.id
_entity.type
_entity.pdbx_description
1 polymer ?
#
loop_
_entity_poly.entity_id
_entity_poly.type
_entity_poly.pdbx_seq_one_letter_code
_entity_poly.pdbx_strand_id
1 'polypeptide(L)' 'SPQFTAEVPTYDLIDMQISKKIPKYSATLKVGSSNLLNNQHFEVYGGPYIGRMTYISLLFELK' A
#
# COMPACT_ATOMS: atom_id res chain seq x y z
N SER A 1 -15.10 -10.30 23.85
CA SER A 1 -15.70 -10.50 22.51
C SER A 1 -14.76 -11.38 21.70
N PRO A 2 -15.21 -12.46 21.04
CA PRO A 2 -14.33 -13.46 20.40
C PRO A 2 -13.44 -12.91 19.28
N GLN A 3 -13.82 -11.74 18.74
CA GLN A 3 -13.12 -11.02 17.66
C GLN A 3 -11.78 -10.41 18.07
N PHE A 4 -11.45 -10.38 19.38
CA PHE A 4 -10.21 -9.80 19.92
C PHE A 4 -9.39 -10.80 20.74
N THR A 5 -9.75 -12.09 20.73
CA THR A 5 -9.21 -13.10 21.66
C THR A 5 -8.32 -14.14 20.98
N ALA A 6 -8.22 -14.13 19.65
CA ALA A 6 -7.43 -15.09 18.91
C ALA A 6 -6.19 -14.44 18.30
N GLU A 7 -5.14 -15.25 18.17
CA GLU A 7 -3.82 -14.80 17.78
C GLU A 7 -3.77 -14.42 16.29
N VAL A 8 -3.18 -13.25 16.03
CA VAL A 8 -2.86 -12.80 14.67
C VAL A 8 -1.39 -13.15 14.43
N PRO A 9 -1.07 -13.97 13.40
CA PRO A 9 0.29 -14.37 13.11
C PRO A 9 1.12 -13.16 12.71
N THR A 10 2.41 -13.17 13.05
CA THR A 10 3.37 -12.16 12.60
C THR A 10 3.58 -12.28 11.09
N TYR A 11 3.66 -11.15 10.41
CA TYR A 11 3.89 -11.07 8.97
C TYR A 11 4.85 -9.92 8.67
N ASP A 12 5.60 -10.07 7.57
CA ASP A 12 6.47 -9.03 7.03
C ASP A 12 5.88 -8.46 5.74
N LEU A 13 5.98 -7.14 5.59
CA LEU A 13 5.53 -6.41 4.40
C LEU A 13 6.68 -5.61 3.80
N ILE A 14 6.76 -5.64 2.47
CA ILE A 14 7.66 -4.80 1.70
C ILE A 14 6.81 -3.88 0.85
N ASP A 15 6.98 -2.57 1.08
CA ASP A 15 6.32 -1.52 0.32
C ASP A 15 7.33 -0.81 -0.58
N MET A 16 6.87 -0.41 -1.76
CA MET A 16 7.70 0.29 -2.74
C MET A 16 6.94 1.48 -3.31
N GLN A 17 7.62 2.62 -3.43
CA GLN A 17 7.11 3.79 -4.13
C GLN A 17 8.25 4.45 -4.92
N ILE A 18 7.99 4.74 -6.19
CA ILE A 18 8.86 5.54 -7.06
C ILE A 18 8.13 6.84 -7.37
N SER A 19 8.83 7.97 -7.23
CA SER A 19 8.34 9.27 -7.66
C SER A 19 9.27 9.90 -8.69
N LYS A 20 8.69 10.45 -9.76
CA LYS A 20 9.40 11.13 -10.83
C LYS A 20 8.78 12.50 -11.06
N LYS A 21 9.58 13.54 -10.86
CA LYS A 21 9.21 14.92 -11.19
C LYS A 21 9.36 15.16 -12.69
N ILE A 22 8.36 15.78 -13.30
CA ILE A 22 8.30 16.18 -14.70
C ILE A 22 8.15 17.70 -14.75
N PRO A 23 9.27 18.45 -14.64
CA PRO A 23 9.23 19.90 -14.50
C PRO A 23 8.62 20.64 -15.70
N LYS A 24 8.68 20.05 -16.90
CA LYS A 24 8.06 20.60 -18.12
C LYS A 24 6.54 20.82 -17.99
N TYR A 25 5.88 19.98 -17.20
CA TYR A 25 4.42 20.01 -17.02
C TYR A 25 4.01 20.36 -15.59
N SER A 26 4.97 20.82 -14.76
CA SER A 26 4.77 20.99 -13.31
C SER A 26 4.07 19.78 -12.67
N ALA A 27 4.42 18.57 -13.14
CA ALA A 27 3.73 17.34 -12.75
C ALA A 27 4.69 16.40 -12.03
N THR A 28 4.19 15.63 -11.07
CA THR A 28 4.93 14.55 -10.39
C THR A 28 4.16 13.26 -10.56
N LEU A 29 4.76 12.32 -11.27
CA LEU A 29 4.25 10.95 -11.39
C LEU A 29 4.74 10.15 -10.19
N LYS A 30 3.81 9.51 -9.47
CA LYS A 30 4.10 8.57 -8.39
C LYS A 30 3.51 7.22 -8.77
N VAL A 31 4.31 6.18 -8.66
CA VAL A 31 3.87 4.80 -8.84
C VAL A 31 4.31 4.05 -7.60
N GLY A 32 3.40 3.37 -6.93
CA GLY A 32 3.72 2.61 -5.74
C GLY A 32 2.88 1.36 -5.60
N SER A 33 3.39 0.44 -4.80
CA SER A 33 2.68 -0.76 -4.39
C SER A 33 2.95 -1.03 -2.92
N SER A 34 1.88 -1.25 -2.16
CA SER A 34 1.95 -1.80 -0.82
C SER A 34 1.86 -3.32 -0.90
N ASN A 35 2.61 -4.02 -0.05
CA ASN A 35 2.72 -5.48 -0.04
C ASN A 35 3.21 -6.05 -1.39
N LEU A 36 4.39 -5.60 -1.83
CA LEU A 36 5.00 -5.96 -3.11
C LEU A 36 5.16 -7.47 -3.29
N LEU A 37 5.46 -8.20 -2.21
CA LEU A 37 5.60 -9.67 -2.20
C LEU A 37 4.27 -10.43 -2.10
N ASN A 38 3.13 -9.74 -2.07
CA ASN A 38 1.80 -10.34 -1.99
C ASN A 38 1.56 -11.24 -0.77
N ASN A 39 2.09 -10.87 0.38
CA ASN A 39 1.87 -11.57 1.64
C ASN A 39 0.42 -11.37 2.10
N GLN A 40 -0.44 -12.38 1.90
CA GLN A 40 -1.82 -12.34 2.34
C GLN A 40 -1.89 -12.58 3.85
N HIS A 41 -2.29 -11.56 4.59
CA HIS A 41 -2.38 -11.60 6.05
C HIS A 41 -3.70 -11.01 6.51
N PHE A 42 -4.10 -11.32 7.73
CA PHE A 42 -5.26 -10.71 8.38
C PHE A 42 -4.74 -9.93 9.58
N GLU A 43 -5.28 -8.73 9.81
CA GLU A 43 -4.86 -7.87 10.92
C GLU A 43 -5.75 -8.05 12.15
N VAL A 44 -6.97 -8.56 11.94
CA VAL A 44 -7.96 -8.77 13.00
C VAL A 44 -8.58 -10.14 12.85
N TYR A 45 -8.87 -10.78 13.97
CA TYR A 45 -9.48 -12.09 13.96
C TYR A 45 -10.92 -12.02 13.43
N GLY A 46 -11.20 -12.80 12.38
CA GLY A 46 -12.47 -12.77 11.65
C GLY A 46 -12.58 -11.66 10.58
N GLY A 47 -11.51 -10.89 10.36
CA GLY A 47 -11.41 -9.92 9.27
C GLY A 47 -11.06 -10.58 7.91
N PRO A 48 -11.24 -9.86 6.80
CA PRO A 48 -10.79 -10.32 5.49
C PRO A 48 -9.25 -10.31 5.41
N TYR A 49 -8.70 -11.15 4.52
CA TYR A 49 -7.29 -11.10 4.18
C TYR A 49 -6.97 -9.84 3.37
N ILE A 50 -5.90 -9.15 3.75
CA ILE A 50 -5.36 -7.99 3.07
C ILE A 50 -4.26 -8.46 2.10
N GLY A 51 -4.42 -8.11 0.83
CA GLY A 51 -3.50 -8.46 -0.25
C GLY A 51 -2.64 -7.28 -0.71
N ARG A 52 -2.09 -7.39 -1.92
CA ARG A 52 -1.31 -6.32 -2.55
C ARG A 52 -2.22 -5.20 -3.08
N MET A 53 -1.79 -3.96 -2.88
CA MET A 53 -2.41 -2.78 -3.48
C MET A 53 -1.38 -2.02 -4.32
N THR A 54 -1.71 -1.73 -5.57
CA THR A 54 -0.85 -0.97 -6.49
C THR A 54 -1.58 0.28 -6.95
N TYR A 55 -0.89 1.42 -6.98
CA TYR A 55 -1.45 2.70 -7.38
C TYR A 55 -0.51 3.49 -8.28
N ILE A 56 -1.14 4.34 -9.10
CA ILE A 56 -0.49 5.35 -9.91
C ILE A 56 -1.17 6.67 -9.57
N SER A 57 -0.38 7.70 -9.30
CA SER A 57 -0.86 9.03 -8.97
C SER A 57 -0.08 10.06 -9.77
N LEU A 58 -0.79 11.02 -10.32
CA LEU A 58 -0.20 12.15 -11.05
C LEU A 58 -0.61 13.42 -10.32
N LEU A 59 0.38 14.10 -9.75
CA LEU A 59 0.20 15.33 -9.01
C LEU A 59 0.57 16.50 -9.92
N PHE A 60 -0.32 17.48 -10.08
CA PHE A 60 -0.06 18.70 -10.85
C PHE A 60 0.06 19.88 -9.89
N GLU A 61 1.15 20.64 -10.00
CA GLU A 61 1.38 21.88 -9.29
C GLU A 61 1.00 23.04 -10.23
N LEU A 62 -0.23 23.53 -10.10
CA LEU A 62 -0.71 24.72 -10.81
C LEU A 62 -0.21 25.97 -10.07
N LYS A 63 0.36 26.91 -10.81
CA LYS A 63 0.91 28.17 -10.29
C LYS A 63 -0.03 29.33 -10.61
#